data_AF-A0A847UDK3-F1
#
_entry.id   AF-A0A847UDK3-F1
#
_cell.length_a   1.000
_cell.length_b   1.000
_cell.length_c   1.000
_cell.angle_alpha   90.00
_cell.angle_beta   90.00
_cell.angle_gamma   90.00
#
_symmetry.space_group_name_H-M   'P 1'
#
loop_
_entity.id
_entity.type
_entity.pdbx_description
1 polymer ?
#
loop_
_entity_poly.entity_id
_entity_poly.type
_entity_poly.pdbx_seq_one_letter_code
_entity_poly.pdbx_strand_id
1 'polypeptide(L)' 'MAGRYGNVDYATLTKRSFLLGVALFAIGGLGGTAAGAMGGPLPGWEQTLLFDLELVGLVIALVTPFLFGIVLPLTE' A
#
# COMPACT_ATOMS: atom_id res chain seq x y z
N MET A 1 2.62 32.90 -8.83
CA MET A 1 1.45 33.13 -7.96
C MET A 1 0.92 31.77 -7.56
N ALA A 2 1.09 31.35 -6.29
CA ALA A 2 0.59 30.07 -5.82
C ALA A 2 -0.93 30.20 -5.58
N GLY A 3 -1.73 29.47 -6.37
CA GLY A 3 -3.17 29.40 -6.21
C GLY A 3 -3.54 28.80 -4.85
N ARG A 4 -4.64 29.27 -4.27
CA ARG A 4 -5.14 28.93 -2.93
C ARG A 4 -5.61 27.47 -2.79
N TYR A 5 -5.52 26.68 -3.85
CA TYR A 5 -5.50 25.22 -3.85
C TYR A 5 -4.10 24.84 -4.31
N GLY A 6 -3.24 24.52 -3.35
CA GLY A 6 -1.84 24.21 -3.64
C GLY A 6 -1.79 23.10 -4.67
N ASN A 7 -1.07 23.33 -5.78
CA ASN A 7 -0.83 22.39 -6.87
C ASN A 7 -0.58 20.97 -6.32
N VAL A 8 -1.64 20.17 -6.20
CA VAL A 8 -1.54 18.82 -5.63
C VAL A 8 -0.83 17.99 -6.66
N ASP A 9 0.39 17.58 -6.34
CA ASP A 9 1.16 16.71 -7.22
C ASP A 9 0.59 15.28 -7.12
N TYR A 10 -0.46 15.06 -7.90
CA TYR A 10 -1.13 13.79 -8.10
C TYR A 10 -0.17 12.67 -8.50
N ALA A 11 0.87 12.98 -9.27
CA ALA A 11 1.87 12.01 -9.69
C ALA A 11 2.74 11.59 -8.50
N THR A 12 3.18 12.53 -7.67
CA THR A 12 3.96 12.23 -6.46
C THR A 12 3.14 11.49 -5.42
N LEU A 13 1.87 11.87 -5.21
CA LEU A 13 0.97 11.14 -4.31
C LEU A 13 0.73 9.70 -4.78
N THR A 14 0.42 9.50 -6.06
CA THR A 14 0.23 8.17 -6.65
C THR A 14 1.44 7.28 -6.41
N LYS A 15 2.66 7.77 -6.71
CA LYS A 15 3.89 6.99 -6.54
C LYS A 15 4.15 6.62 -5.09
N ARG A 16 3.97 7.57 -4.16
CA ARG A 16 4.20 7.32 -2.73
C ARG A 16 3.20 6.31 -2.17
N SER A 17 1.92 6.45 -2.50
CA SER A 17 0.89 5.51 -2.06
C SER A 17 1.07 4.13 -2.68
N PHE A 18 1.44 4.06 -3.96
CA PHE A 18 1.78 2.80 -4.61
C PHE A 18 2.96 2.10 -3.93
N LEU A 19 4.06 2.83 -3.69
CA LEU A 19 5.24 2.29 -3.01
C LEU A 19 4.91 1.84 -1.58
N LEU A 20 4.06 2.58 -0.86
CA LEU A 20 3.57 2.18 0.45
C LEU A 20 2.79 0.85 0.36
N GLY A 21 1.86 0.74 -0.59
CA GLY A 21 1.09 -0.49 -0.81
C GLY A 21 1.98 -1.70 -1.11
N VAL A 22 2.97 -1.53 -2.01
CA VAL A 22 3.95 -2.56 -2.33
C VAL A 22 4.80 -2.96 -1.11
N ALA A 23 5.21 -1.98 -0.29
CA ALA A 23 5.98 -2.27 0.92
C ALA A 23 5.15 -3.06 1.95
N LEU A 24 3.88 -2.69 2.18
CA LEU A 24 2.98 -3.43 3.07
C LEU A 24 2.73 -4.84 2.55
N PHE A 25 2.49 -5.00 1.24
CA PHE A 25 2.34 -6.29 0.58
C PHE A 25 3.58 -7.18 0.78
N ALA A 26 4.76 -6.61 0.51
CA ALA A 26 6.02 -7.32 0.67
C ALA A 26 6.27 -7.72 2.14
N ILE A 27 5.99 -6.84 3.11
CA ILE A 27 6.15 -7.15 4.54
C ILE A 27 5.20 -8.28 4.96
N GLY A 28 3.93 -8.23 4.55
CA GLY A 28 2.94 -9.26 4.88
C GLY A 28 3.33 -10.63 4.30
N GLY A 29 3.54 -10.69 2.98
CA GLY A 29 3.86 -11.95 2.30
C GLY A 29 5.25 -12.50 2.63
N LEU A 30 6.28 -11.66 2.65
CA LEU A 30 7.64 -12.10 3.02
C LEU A 30 7.75 -12.39 4.51
N GLY A 31 7.07 -11.62 5.36
CA GLY A 31 7.03 -11.86 6.80
C GLY A 31 6.37 -13.20 7.13
N GLY A 32 5.22 -13.50 6.53
CA GLY A 32 4.52 -14.77 6.74
C GLY A 32 5.34 -15.98 6.26
N THR A 33 5.93 -15.88 5.07
CA THR A 33 6.77 -16.96 4.50
C THR A 33 8.07 -17.15 5.27
N ALA A 34 8.77 -16.07 5.64
CA ALA A 34 10.00 -16.13 6.41
C ALA A 34 9.77 -16.68 7.82
N ALA A 35 8.67 -16.28 8.47
CA ALA A 35 8.35 -16.75 9.81
C ALA A 35 7.98 -18.25 9.82
N GLY A 36 7.27 -18.73 8.79
CA GLY A 36 7.07 -20.17 8.57
C GLY A 36 8.38 -20.94 8.32
N ALA A 37 9.33 -20.35 7.61
CA ALA A 37 10.64 -20.96 7.34
C ALA A 37 11.56 -21.04 8.58
N MET A 38 11.37 -20.15 9.57
CA MET A 38 12.14 -20.14 10.83
C MET A 38 11.66 -21.19 11.85
N GLY A 39 10.64 -21.99 11.53
CA GLY A 39 10.28 -23.20 12.26
C GLY A 39 9.42 -23.01 13.52
N GLY A 40 8.94 -21.79 13.79
CA GLY A 40 8.03 -21.49 14.88
C GLY A 40 6.59 -21.30 14.39
N PRO A 41 5.58 -21.98 14.94
CA PRO A 41 4.20 -21.66 14.63
C PRO A 41 3.89 -20.24 15.13
N LEU A 42 3.59 -19.32 14.21
CA LEU A 42 3.16 -17.99 14.60
C LEU A 42 1.82 -18.10 15.34
N PRO A 43 1.65 -17.37 16.46
CA PRO A 43 0.35 -17.14 17.06
C PRO A 43 -0.67 -16.72 15.99
N GLY A 44 -1.92 -17.17 16.13
CA GLY A 44 -2.96 -16.91 15.13
C GLY A 44 -3.16 -15.42 14.83
N TRP A 45 -2.97 -14.55 15.83
CA TRP A 45 -3.09 -13.10 15.67
C TRP A 45 -1.95 -12.49 14.83
N GLU A 46 -0.74 -13.06 14.87
CA GLU A 46 0.38 -12.60 14.04
C GLU A 46 0.16 -12.99 12.57
N GLN A 47 -0.34 -14.21 12.33
CA GLN A 47 -0.71 -14.64 10.98
C GLN A 47 -1.78 -13.75 10.37
N THR A 48 -2.83 -13.42 11.15
CA THR A 48 -3.88 -12.52 10.66
C THR A 48 -3.36 -11.13 10.37
N LEU A 49 -2.47 -10.58 11.22
CA LEU A 49 -1.88 -9.25 10.97
C LEU A 49 -1.01 -9.23 9.71
N LEU A 50 -0.19 -10.25 9.48
CA LEU A 50 0.65 -10.34 8.28
C LEU A 50 -0.21 -10.47 7.02
N PHE A 51 -1.28 -11.27 7.10
CA PHE A 51 -2.24 -11.41 6.02
C PHE A 51 -3.01 -10.09 5.75
N ASP A 52 -3.45 -9.40 6.79
CA ASP A 52 -4.15 -8.11 6.66
C ASP A 52 -3.22 -7.04 6.04
N LEU A 53 -1.94 -7.02 6.45
CA LEU A 53 -0.90 -6.18 5.84
C LEU A 53 -0.72 -6.47 4.36
N GLU A 54 -0.69 -7.75 4.00
CA GLU A 54 -0.59 -8.18 2.61
C GLU A 54 -1.78 -7.70 1.79
N LEU A 55 -2.99 -7.96 2.27
CA LEU A 55 -4.24 -7.62 1.60
C LEU A 55 -4.42 -6.11 1.47
N VAL A 56 -4.20 -5.35 2.55
CA VAL A 56 -4.30 -3.89 2.55
C VAL A 56 -3.23 -3.29 1.64
N GLY A 57 -2.00 -3.81 1.68
CA GLY A 57 -0.93 -3.38 0.79
C GLY A 57 -1.28 -3.56 -0.68
N LEU A 58 -1.83 -4.72 -1.03
CA LEU A 58 -2.29 -5.03 -2.38
C LEU A 58 -3.44 -4.11 -2.83
N VAL A 59 -4.44 -3.89 -1.97
CA VAL A 59 -5.56 -2.99 -2.25
C VAL A 59 -5.04 -1.56 -2.48
N ILE A 60 -4.16 -1.06 -1.61
CA ILE A 60 -3.58 0.28 -1.76
C ILE A 60 -2.80 0.37 -3.08
N ALA A 61 -1.91 -0.59 -3.37
CA ALA A 61 -1.07 -0.58 -4.57
C ALA A 61 -1.90 -0.62 -5.85
N LEU A 62 -3.00 -1.39 -5.88
CA LEU A 62 -3.86 -1.47 -7.07
C LEU A 62 -4.78 -0.26 -7.19
N VAL A 63 -5.37 0.23 -6.10
CA VAL A 63 -6.41 1.27 -6.15
C VAL A 63 -5.83 2.67 -6.30
N THR A 64 -4.68 2.98 -5.70
CA THR A 64 -4.12 4.35 -5.73
C THR A 64 -3.76 4.88 -7.12
N PRO A 65 -3.21 4.09 -8.06
CA PRO A 65 -3.02 4.53 -9.45
C PRO A 65 -4.31 4.98 -10.13
N PHE A 66 -5.43 4.30 -9.87
CA PHE A 66 -6.72 4.69 -10.44
C PHE A 66 -7.26 5.98 -9.79
N LEU A 67 -7.21 6.07 -8.47
CA LEU A 67 -7.76 7.24 -7.77
C LEU A 67 -6.93 8.50 -8.01
N PHE A 68 -5.63 8.46 -7.70
CA PHE A 68 -4.76 9.64 -7.75
C PHE A 68 -4.16 9.88 -9.13
N GLY A 69 -3.96 8.83 -9.93
CA GLY A 69 -3.38 8.97 -11.27
C GLY A 69 -4.40 9.25 -12.38
N ILE A 70 -5.67 8.89 -12.18
CA ILE A 70 -6.71 9.00 -13.21
C ILE A 70 -7.90 9.82 -12.72
N VAL A 71 -8.61 9.37 -11.66
CA VAL A 71 -9.89 9.98 -11.27
C VAL A 71 -9.71 11.42 -10.79
N LEU A 72 -8.85 11.66 -9.81
CA LEU A 72 -8.70 13.00 -9.20
C LEU A 72 -8.21 14.07 -10.19
N PRO A 73 -7.19 13.82 -11.04
CA PRO A 73 -6.78 14.77 -12.08
C PRO A 73 -7.84 15.07 -13.14
N LEU A 74 -8.85 14.22 -13.32
CA LEU A 74 -9.94 14.41 -14.28
C LEU A 74 -11.15 15.12 -13.68
N THR A 75 -11.26 15.15 -12.35
CA THR A 75 -12.37 15.79 -11.63
C THR A 75 -12.09 17.23 -11.20
N GLU A 76 -10.82 17.64 -11.20
CA GLU A 76 -10.37 19.01 -10.96
C GLU A 76 -10.05 19.74 -12.26
#